data_AF-A0A721DFK7-F1
#
_entry.id   AF-A0A721DFK7-F1
#
_cell.length_a   1.000
_cell.length_b   1.000
_cell.length_c   1.000
_cell.angle_alpha   90.00
_cell.angle_beta   90.00
_cell.angle_gamma   90.00
#
_symmetry.space_group_name_H-M   'P 1'
#
loop_
_entity.id
_entity.type
_entity.pdbx_description
1 polymer ?
#
loop_
_entity_poly.entity_id
_entity_poly.type
_entity_poly.pdbx_seq_one_letter_code
_entity_poly.pdbx_strand_id
1 'polypeptide(L)' 'MKKPLPPVLRAALYRRAVACAWLTLCERQHRYPHLTLDALESAIAAELEGFYLRQHGEEKGRQIACALL' A
#
# COMPACT_ATOMS: atom_id res chain seq x y z
N MET A 1 -22.07 16.74 -1.26
CA MET A 1 -21.33 15.50 -0.95
C MET A 1 -19.94 15.61 -1.54
N LYS A 2 -18.87 15.37 -0.76
CA LYS A 2 -17.50 15.33 -1.31
C LYS A 2 -17.40 14.12 -2.25
N LYS A 3 -16.97 14.31 -3.50
CA LYS A 3 -16.76 13.20 -4.43
C LYS A 3 -15.70 12.26 -3.85
N PRO A 4 -15.94 10.93 -3.83
CA PRO A 4 -14.94 9.98 -3.36
C PRO A 4 -13.70 10.06 -4.25
N LEU A 5 -12.52 9.94 -3.64
CA LEU A 5 -11.27 9.91 -4.39
C LEU A 5 -11.27 8.72 -5.37
N PRO A 6 -10.70 8.88 -6.57
CA PRO A 6 -10.50 7.77 -7.50
C PRO A 6 -9.83 6.59 -6.80
N PRO A 7 -10.23 5.33 -7.09
CA PRO A 7 -9.67 4.15 -6.41
C PRO A 7 -8.15 4.06 -6.46
N VAL A 8 -7.53 4.47 -7.58
CA VAL A 8 -6.07 4.51 -7.74
C VAL A 8 -5.43 5.48 -6.74
N LEU A 9 -5.99 6.68 -6.60
CA LEU A 9 -5.48 7.69 -5.68
C LEU A 9 -5.65 7.24 -4.22
N ARG A 10 -6.76 6.57 -3.91
CA ARG A 10 -7.02 6.04 -2.58
C ARG A 10 -6.04 4.92 -2.21
N ALA A 11 -5.82 3.97 -3.12
CA ALA A 11 -4.84 2.91 -2.93
C ALA A 11 -3.42 3.48 -2.73
N ALA A 12 -3.02 4.48 -3.52
CA ALA A 12 -1.72 5.14 -3.36
C ALA A 12 -1.58 5.84 -1.98
N LEU A 13 -2.62 6.54 -1.52
CA LEU A 13 -2.62 7.20 -0.21
C LEU A 13 -2.54 6.19 0.94
N TYR A 14 -3.31 5.10 0.86
CA TYR A 14 -3.28 4.06 1.88
C TYR A 14 -1.94 3.32 1.89
N ARG A 15 -1.36 3.02 0.73
CA ARG A 15 -0.02 2.45 0.61
C ARG A 15 1.02 3.31 1.32
N ARG A 16 1.03 4.63 1.05
CA ARG A 16 1.92 5.58 1.74
C ARG A 16 1.69 5.57 3.25
N ALA A 17 0.43 5.59 3.69
CA ALA A 17 0.09 5.59 5.11
C ALA A 17 0.59 4.33 5.84
N VAL A 18 0.34 3.15 5.26
CA VAL A 18 0.79 1.86 5.78
C VAL A 18 2.32 1.80 5.80
N ALA A 19 2.99 2.22 4.72
CA ALA A 19 4.43 2.21 4.63
C ALA A 19 5.07 3.13 5.69
N CYS A 20 4.54 4.33 5.90
CA CYS A 20 5.00 5.23 6.96
C CYS A 20 4.81 4.62 8.36
N ALA A 21 3.65 4.01 8.63
CA ALA A 21 3.37 3.37 9.91
C ALA A 21 4.33 2.21 10.20
N TRP A 22 4.63 1.39 9.19
CA TRP A 22 5.57 0.28 9.30
C TRP A 22 7.01 0.76 9.51
N LEU A 23 7.47 1.78 8.77
CA LEU A 23 8.79 2.36 9.00
C LEU A 23 8.95 2.91 10.41
N THR A 24 7.93 3.61 10.90
CA THR A 24 7.91 4.12 12.28
C THR A 24 8.07 2.98 13.29
N LEU A 25 7.45 1.82 13.03
CA LEU A 25 7.60 0.64 13.87
C LEU A 25 8.99 0.02 13.77
N CYS A 26 9.55 -0.08 12.56
CA CYS A 26 10.90 -0.58 12.32
C CYS A 26 11.95 0.25 13.06
N GLU A 27 11.82 1.57 12.98
CA GLU A 27 12.71 2.54 13.63
C GLU A 27 12.66 2.38 15.16
N ARG A 28 11.46 2.30 15.74
CA ARG A 28 11.28 2.04 17.19
C ARG A 28 11.87 0.71 17.65
N GLN A 29 11.83 -0.31 16.80
CA GLN A 29 12.36 -1.64 17.11
C GLN A 29 13.84 -1.80 16.72
N HIS A 30 14.49 -0.78 16.17
CA HIS A 30 15.84 -0.85 15.61
C HIS A 30 16.01 -1.99 14.59
N ARG A 31 14.97 -2.24 13.80
CA ARG A 31 14.94 -3.28 12.75
C ARG A 31 15.02 -2.64 11.37
N TYR A 32 15.65 -3.35 10.43
CA TYR A 32 15.75 -2.97 9.02
C TYR A 32 16.30 -1.53 8.80
N PRO A 33 17.53 -1.23 9.21
CA PRO A 33 18.10 0.13 9.22
C PRO A 33 18.26 0.77 7.83
N HIS A 34 18.12 0.00 6.75
CA HIS A 34 18.23 0.46 5.37
C HIS A 34 16.90 0.38 4.61
N LEU A 35 15.80 0.04 5.28
CA LEU A 35 14.48 0.00 4.66
C LEU A 35 14.02 1.43 4.38
N THR A 36 13.81 1.73 3.11
CA THR A 36 13.33 3.05 2.68
C THR A 36 11.81 3.03 2.45
N LEU A 37 11.21 4.21 2.48
CA LEU A 37 9.79 4.38 2.20
C LEU A 37 9.43 3.91 0.78
N ASP A 38 10.27 4.27 -0.19
CA ASP A 38 10.10 3.88 -1.59
C ASP A 38 10.20 2.36 -1.79
N ALA A 39 11.16 1.70 -1.13
CA ALA A 39 11.30 0.25 -1.19
C ALA A 39 10.07 -0.46 -0.61
N LEU A 40 9.53 0.06 0.50
CA LEU A 40 8.36 -0.51 1.13
C LEU A 40 7.07 -0.27 0.34
N GLU A 41 6.88 0.94 -0.19
CA GLU A 41 5.78 1.23 -1.11
C GLU A 41 5.83 0.34 -2.35
N SER A 42 7.02 0.17 -2.94
CA SER A 42 7.21 -0.71 -4.09
C SER A 42 6.87 -2.16 -3.76
N ALA A 43 7.30 -2.65 -2.60
CA ALA A 43 6.95 -4.00 -2.14
C ALA A 43 5.45 -4.18 -1.92
N ILE A 44 4.77 -3.21 -1.29
CA ILE A 44 3.32 -3.27 -1.10
C ILE A 44 2.59 -3.25 -2.45
N ALA A 45 3.02 -2.42 -3.40
CA ALA A 45 2.42 -2.34 -4.73
C ALA A 45 2.63 -3.64 -5.54
N ALA A 46 3.84 -4.18 -5.57
CA ALA A 46 4.19 -5.35 -6.36
C ALA A 46 3.58 -6.64 -5.80
N GLU A 47 3.68 -6.81 -4.48
CA GLU A 47 3.29 -8.03 -3.80
C GLU A 47 1.83 -7.99 -3.39
N LEU A 48 1.42 -7.07 -2.50
CA LEU A 48 0.08 -7.07 -1.94
C LEU A 48 -0.96 -6.64 -2.98
N GLU A 49 -0.78 -5.46 -3.58
CA GLU A 49 -1.76 -4.97 -4.56
C GLU A 49 -1.70 -5.78 -5.86
N GLY A 50 -0.49 -6.02 -6.37
CA GLY A 50 -0.26 -6.81 -7.57
C GLY A 50 -0.85 -8.22 -7.49
N PHE A 51 -0.81 -8.85 -6.31
CA PHE A 51 -1.47 -10.14 -6.08
C PHE A 51 -2.98 -10.08 -6.37
N TYR A 52 -3.71 -9.14 -5.79
CA TYR A 52 -5.15 -9.03 -5.99
C TYR A 52 -5.52 -8.58 -7.40
N LEU A 53 -4.70 -7.73 -8.03
CA LEU A 53 -4.88 -7.34 -9.43
C LEU A 53 -4.78 -8.54 -10.37
N ARG A 54 -3.76 -9.41 -10.19
CA ARG A 54 -3.60 -10.64 -10.99
C ARG A 54 -4.72 -11.65 -10.76
N GLN A 55 -5.22 -11.78 -9.53
CA GLN A 55 -6.24 -12.77 -9.18
C GLN A 55 -7.68 -12.34 -9.55
N HIS A 56 -7.98 -11.05 -9.48
CA HIS A 56 -9.36 -10.55 -9.61
C HIS A 56 -9.57 -9.55 -10.75
N GLY A 57 -8.54 -9.29 -11.55
CA GLY A 57 -8.53 -8.25 -12.57
C GLY A 57 -8.35 -6.86 -11.96
N GLU A 58 -8.11 -5.86 -12.80
CA GLU A 58 -7.69 -4.53 -12.34
C GLU A 58 -8.68 -3.84 -11.42
N GLU A 59 -9.97 -3.80 -11.78
CA GLU A 59 -10.96 -3.03 -11.06
C GLU A 59 -11.29 -3.65 -9.69
N LYS A 60 -11.72 -4.92 -9.69
CA LYS A 60 -12.06 -5.65 -8.47
C LYS A 60 -10.83 -5.90 -7.60
N GLY A 61 -9.69 -6.24 -8.21
CA GLY A 61 -8.42 -6.42 -7.51
C GLY A 61 -7.98 -5.16 -6.77
N ARG A 62 -8.09 -3.99 -7.41
CA ARG A 62 -7.76 -2.70 -6.77
C ARG A 62 -8.68 -2.35 -5.61
N GLN A 63 -9.98 -2.66 -5.72
CA GLN A 63 -10.92 -2.46 -4.61
C GLN A 63 -10.58 -3.35 -3.41
N ILE A 64 -10.24 -4.62 -3.65
CA ILE A 64 -9.84 -5.56 -2.60
C ILE A 64 -8.52 -5.12 -1.96
N ALA A 65 -7.49 -4.83 -2.77
CA ALA A 65 -6.20 -4.38 -2.26
C ALA A 65 -6.34 -3.09 -1.43
N CYS A 66 -7.11 -2.12 -1.90
CA CYS A 66 -7.37 -0.88 -1.17
C CYS A 66 -8.14 -1.09 0.13
N ALA A 67 -8.95 -2.14 0.26
CA ALA A 67 -9.66 -2.45 1.50
C ALA A 67 -8.79 -3.18 2.54
N LEU A 68 -7.63 -3.71 2.12
CA LEU A 68 -6.69 -4.46 2.97
C LEU A 68 -5.49 -3.63 3.43
N LEU A 69 -5.28 -2.46 2.81
CA LEU A 69 -4.34 -1.42 3.26
C LEU A 69 -5.00 -0.57 4.34
#